data_AF-A0A1Z9WRG3-F1
#
_entry.id   AF-A0A1Z9WRG3-F1
#
_cell.length_a   1.000
_cell.length_b   1.000
_cell.length_c   1.000
_cell.angle_alpha   90.00
_cell.angle_beta   90.00
_cell.angle_gamma   90.00
#
_symmetry.space_group_name_H-M   'P 1'
#
loop_
_entity.id
_entity.type
_entity.pdbx_description
1 polymer ?
#
loop_
_entity_poly.entity_id
_entity_poly.type
_entity_poly.pdbx_seq_one_letter_code
_entity_poly.pdbx_strand_id
1 'polypeptide(L)' 'MSEDDRITIIAESFEAAALEFHRRNLAAEGYRMVGPISMQRFERMNGPEREMLFDGNPMFAVTFAKEGN' A
#
# COMPACT_ATOMS: atom_id res chain seq x y z
N MET A 1 -15.86 -7.30 -15.17
CA MET A 1 -14.69 -7.50 -14.31
C MET A 1 -15.08 -6.92 -12.97
N SER A 2 -15.16 -7.73 -11.92
CA SER A 2 -15.20 -7.17 -10.56
C SER A 2 -13.88 -6.42 -10.35
N GLU A 3 -13.95 -5.23 -9.76
CA GLU A 3 -12.73 -4.53 -9.36
C GLU A 3 -12.13 -5.30 -8.19
N ASP A 4 -10.85 -5.67 -8.29
CA ASP A 4 -10.14 -6.30 -7.18
C ASP A 4 -10.11 -5.33 -6.00
N ASP A 5 -10.50 -5.82 -4.81
CA ASP A 5 -10.36 -5.04 -3.59
C ASP A 5 -8.88 -4.96 -3.22
N ARG A 6 -8.39 -3.75 -2.91
CA ARG A 6 -6.97 -3.44 -2.79
C ARG A 6 -6.67 -2.62 -1.55
N ILE A 7 -5.62 -3.04 -0.83
CA ILE A 7 -5.08 -2.33 0.33
C ILE A 7 -3.60 -2.05 0.07
N THR A 8 -3.19 -0.79 0.22
CA THR A 8 -1.77 -0.41 0.24
C THR A 8 -1.38 0.01 1.64
N ILE A 9 -0.34 -0.60 2.19
CA ILE A 9 0.28 -0.20 3.45
C ILE A 9 1.49 0.67 3.13
N ILE A 10 1.58 1.84 3.76
CA ILE A 10 2.68 2.79 3.64
C ILE A 10 3.47 2.79 4.95
N ALA A 11 4.79 2.65 4.88
CA ALA A 11 5.67 2.56 6.03
C ALA A 11 6.96 3.37 5.84
N GLU A 12 7.54 3.83 6.95
CA GLU A 12 8.79 4.62 6.96
C GLU A 12 10.05 3.78 6.71
N SER A 13 9.97 2.46 6.87
CA SER A 13 11.10 1.53 6.68
C SER A 13 10.68 0.28 5.93
N PHE A 14 11.67 -0.36 5.28
CA PHE A 14 11.47 -1.62 4.58
C PHE A 14 11.10 -2.73 5.56
N GLU A 15 11.75 -2.78 6.72
CA GLU A 15 11.51 -3.76 7.77
C GLU A 15 10.07 -3.69 8.29
N ALA A 16 9.53 -2.47 8.48
CA ALA A 16 8.14 -2.30 8.88
C ALA A 16 7.16 -2.80 7.80
N ALA A 17 7.42 -2.51 6.52
CA ALA A 17 6.59 -2.99 5.41
C ALA A 17 6.64 -4.52 5.27
N ALA A 18 7.83 -5.12 5.38
CA ALA A 18 8.02 -6.57 5.32
C ALA A 18 7.42 -7.27 6.55
N LEU A 19 7.52 -6.65 7.73
CA LEU A 19 6.91 -7.19 8.94
C LEU A 19 5.39 -7.18 8.85
N GLU A 20 4.77 -6.12 8.31
CA GLU A 20 3.31 -6.10 8.08
C GLU A 20 2.86 -7.21 7.13
N PHE A 21 3.65 -7.54 6.10
CA PHE A 21 3.38 -8.70 5.22
C PHE A 21 3.30 -10.02 6.00
N HIS A 22 4.15 -10.22 7.00
CA HIS A 22 4.15 -11.43 7.83
C HIS A 22 3.13 -11.38 8.98
N ARG A 23 2.84 -10.20 9.53
CA ARG A 23 1.98 -10.02 10.72
C ARG A 23 0.51 -9.95 10.39
N ARG A 24 0.15 -9.32 9.27
CA ARG A 24 -1.26 -9.22 8.91
C ARG A 24 -1.73 -10.54 8.36
N ASN A 25 -2.76 -11.08 8.98
CA ASN A 25 -3.48 -12.25 8.46
C ASN A 25 -4.35 -11.91 7.25
N LEU A 26 -3.97 -10.89 6.45
CA LEU A 26 -4.64 -10.51 5.20
C LEU A 26 -4.70 -11.68 4.22
N ALA A 27 -3.72 -12.59 4.31
CA ALA A 27 -3.75 -13.86 3.59
C ALA A 27 -4.99 -14.72 3.98
N ALA A 28 -5.35 -14.79 5.26
CA ALA A 28 -6.58 -15.49 5.69
C ALA A 28 -7.86 -14.76 5.28
N GLU A 29 -7.78 -13.43 5.07
CA GLU A 29 -8.88 -12.64 4.50
C GLU A 29 -8.98 -12.78 2.98
N GLY A 30 -8.03 -13.48 2.33
CA GLY A 30 -8.00 -13.78 0.90
C GLY A 30 -7.18 -12.80 0.06
N TYR A 31 -6.51 -11.84 0.68
CA TYR A 31 -5.62 -10.93 -0.05
C TYR A 31 -4.27 -11.59 -0.35
N ARG A 32 -3.71 -11.23 -1.50
CA ARG A 32 -2.37 -11.63 -1.96
C ARG A 32 -1.56 -10.38 -2.29
N MET A 33 -0.27 -10.38 -1.97
CA MET A 33 0.61 -9.27 -2.32
C MET A 33 0.73 -9.13 -3.85
N VAL A 34 0.65 -7.90 -4.34
CA VAL A 34 0.76 -7.58 -5.76
C VAL A 34 2.00 -6.74 -5.99
N GLY A 35 3.02 -7.37 -6.56
CA GLY A 35 4.29 -6.72 -6.89
C GLY A 35 5.26 -6.57 -5.71
N PRO A 36 6.42 -5.95 -5.95
CA PRO A 36 7.43 -5.74 -4.92
C PRO A 36 7.08 -4.59 -3.98
N ILE A 37 7.66 -4.60 -2.78
CA ILE A 37 7.72 -3.41 -1.92
C ILE A 37 8.58 -2.36 -2.64
N SER A 38 8.08 -1.14 -2.78
CA SER A 38 8.79 -0.06 -3.48
C SER A 38 8.79 1.24 -2.68
N MET A 39 9.87 1.99 -2.78
CA MET A 39 10.02 3.30 -2.15
C MET A 39 9.56 4.39 -3.10
N GLN A 40 8.65 5.26 -2.69
CA GLN A 40 8.08 6.29 -3.55
C GLN A 40 7.58 7.50 -2.72
N ARG A 41 7.44 8.66 -3.35
CA ARG A 41 6.78 9.83 -2.74
C ARG A 41 5.28 9.76 -3.00
N PHE A 42 4.50 10.25 -2.05
CA PHE A 42 3.05 10.22 -2.13
C PHE A 42 2.49 11.63 -2.18
N GLU A 43 1.54 11.83 -3.08
CA GLU A 43 0.83 13.09 -3.23
C GLU A 43 -0.66 12.81 -3.26
N ARG A 44 -1.41 13.56 -2.46
CA ARG A 44 -2.87 13.52 -2.46
C ARG A 44 -3.39 14.67 -3.31
N MET A 45 -4.26 14.37 -4.26
CA MET A 45 -5.01 15.40 -4.95
C MET A 45 -6.35 15.64 -4.24
N ASN A 46 -6.71 16.91 -4.09
CA ASN A 46 -8.01 17.35 -3.61
C ASN A 46 -8.54 18.42 -4.58
N GLY A 47 -9.26 17.98 -5.62
CA GLY A 47 -9.63 18.85 -6.73
C GLY A 47 -8.38 19.32 -7.50
N PRO A 48 -8.19 20.63 -7.72
CA PRO A 48 -7.01 21.16 -8.42
C PRO A 48 -5.76 21.22 -7.53
N GLU A 49 -5.90 21.08 -6.21
CA GLU A 49 -4.80 21.18 -5.26
C GLU A 49 -4.11 19.84 -5.05
N ARG A 50 -2.79 19.90 -4.84
CA ARG A 50 -1.94 18.75 -4.61
C ARG A 50 -1.17 18.96 -3.31
N GLU A 51 -1.33 18.01 -2.40
CA GLU A 51 -0.66 17.98 -1.11
C GLU A 51 0.40 16.87 -1.12
N MET A 52 1.64 17.21 -0.78
CA MET A 52 2.66 16.18 -0.52
C MET A 52 2.35 15.52 0.82
N LEU A 53 2.22 14.20 0.81
CA LEU A 53 2.06 13.42 2.03
C LEU A 53 3.44 13.14 2.64
N PHE A 54 3.47 12.89 3.95
CA PHE A 54 4.67 12.52 4.70
C PHE A 54 5.83 13.53 4.56
N ASP A 55 5.49 14.82 4.51
CA ASP A 55 6.43 15.94 4.30
C ASP A 55 7.25 15.83 3.01
N GLY A 56 6.77 15.06 2.02
CA GLY A 56 7.48 14.79 0.77
C GLY A 56 8.61 13.76 0.89
N ASN A 57 8.78 13.14 2.06
CA ASN A 57 9.73 12.05 2.25
C ASN A 57 9.27 10.80 1.48
N PRO A 58 10.19 10.05 0.85
CA PRO A 58 9.86 8.80 0.21
C PRO A 58 9.54 7.73 1.27
N MET A 59 8.46 6.98 1.05
CA MET A 59 7.98 5.93 1.95
C MET A 59 7.92 4.60 1.20
N PHE A 60 7.98 3.49 1.93
CA PHE A 60 7.79 2.16 1.38
C PHE A 60 6.30 1.84 1.26
N ALA A 61 5.88 1.38 0.08
CA ALA A 61 4.53 0.87 -0.13
C ALA A 61 4.54 -0.61 -0.51
N VAL A 62 3.60 -1.34 0.07
CA VAL A 62 3.24 -2.71 -0.29
C VAL A 62 1.74 -2.78 -0.54
N THR A 63 1.35 -3.39 -1.65
CA THR A 63 -0.06 -3.48 -2.05
C THR A 63 -0.51 -4.94 -2.03
N PHE A 64 -1.70 -5.16 -1.50
CA PHE A 64 -2.38 -6.43 -1.46
C PHE A 64 -3.69 -6.32 -2.24
N ALA A 65 -4.06 -7.37 -2.97
CA ALA A 65 -5.31 -7.45 -3.70
C ALA A 65 -6.06 -8.74 -3.38
N LYS A 66 -7.38 -8.67 -3.35
CA LYS A 66 -8.30 -9.79 -3.25
C LYS A 66 -9.28 -9.68 -4.41
N GLU A 67 -9.56 -10.79 -5.07
CA GLU A 67 -10.56 -10.82 -6.15
C GLU A 67 -11.90 -10.32 -5.59
N GLY A 68 -12.46 -9.30 -6.24
CA GLY A 68 -13.78 -8.77 -5.89
C GLY A 68 -14.84 -9.83 -6.20
N ASN A 69 -15.77 -10.05 -5.27
CA ASN A 69 -16.93 -10.93 -5.46
C ASN A 69 -17.83 -10.48 -6.62
#